data_AF-A0A9E3V3U9-F1
#
_entry.id   AF-A0A9E3V3U9-F1
#
_cell.length_a   1.000
_cell.length_b   1.000
_cell.length_c   1.000
_cell.angle_alpha   90.00
_cell.angle_beta   90.00
_cell.angle_gamma   90.00
#
_symmetry.space_group_name_H-M   'P 1'
#
loop_
_entity.id
_entity.type
_entity.pdbx_description
1 polymer ?
#
loop_
_entity_poly.entity_id
_entity_poly.type
_entity_poly.pdbx_seq_one_letter_code
_entity_poly.pdbx_strand_id
1 'polypeptide(L)'
;MARRRFAPRADALEGRALLATLTVTSAAASGDGSLRAAIERADLDPARDTIVFAPSLRGQTIRLDGSPLAIDSSLSIQGPGSGSLRISGEGLGGVFTLSGGAADVSISGLSISGGRANQGGGIQSQAGRLELNDVVLAGNQATDGGALAQLGGTLIVRRSVFLNNRAEGQDARGGAIYLGPSTTAEIARSQFVGNKASAEGTARGGAIAAQAGVTLSVSDSRFAENRAAGATNSLGGAIDGAPAAEFPGPGAGRIALTNTTFAGNAADSRDGRGGTSFGGALAAQGFAVSVSGGSFAGNLARGGDAGSTGGGRGDGIGGAIYAAPLAEAVDLVITNATFAGNAAVGGAGGAEGGSGQGGALVTFQPTTITDSSFLGNRAEGGTASGTGSVAGFADGGAIQDHASTTITRSLLLGNLARGGNGTGGANGGAGQGGAIADSGSLSLNQTRVLLNAALGGSGTVGGDAYGGGISTSNFGNATTLTDSLVSGNQALGGGGGPPPPPRPGGGGGGGGGPPPPPPPRRRPRSGRGHRRLHRHDPAGPLARRRQPGVDRR
;
A
#
# COMPACT_ATOMS: atom_id res chain seq x y z
N MET A 1 -28.09 82.91 3.54
CA MET A 1 -27.32 81.96 4.38
C MET A 1 -28.10 80.66 4.51
N ALA A 2 -27.70 79.59 3.81
CA ALA A 2 -28.40 78.31 3.82
C ALA A 2 -27.95 77.48 5.03
N ARG A 3 -28.89 77.11 5.92
CA ARG A 3 -28.66 76.23 7.07
C ARG A 3 -28.34 74.81 6.59
N ARG A 4 -27.08 74.40 6.67
CA ARG A 4 -26.68 72.99 6.52
C ARG A 4 -27.29 72.19 7.67
N ARG A 5 -28.23 71.29 7.36
CA ARG A 5 -28.74 70.30 8.32
C ARG A 5 -27.68 69.22 8.50
N PHE A 6 -27.17 69.08 9.72
CA PHE A 6 -26.33 67.96 10.13
C PHE A 6 -27.24 66.73 10.28
N ALA A 7 -27.03 65.71 9.44
CA ALA A 7 -27.68 64.41 9.54
C ALA A 7 -26.64 63.41 10.04
N PRO A 8 -26.64 63.02 11.33
CA PRO A 8 -25.74 61.98 11.81
C PRO A 8 -26.07 60.67 11.10
N ARG A 9 -25.07 60.07 10.46
CA ARG A 9 -25.14 58.67 10.02
C ARG A 9 -24.63 57.83 11.18
N ALA A 10 -25.50 56.98 11.71
CA ALA A 10 -25.10 55.91 12.60
C ALA A 10 -24.63 54.76 11.71
N ASP A 11 -23.33 54.56 11.61
CA ASP A 11 -22.79 53.33 11.05
C ASP A 11 -22.97 52.24 12.12
N ALA A 12 -23.65 51.15 11.75
CA ALA A 12 -23.73 49.96 12.58
C ALA A 12 -22.32 49.36 12.68
N LEU A 13 -21.64 49.64 13.80
CA LEU A 13 -20.46 48.88 14.19
C LEU A 13 -20.89 47.42 14.32
N GLU A 14 -20.18 46.53 13.63
CA GLU A 14 -20.38 45.07 13.70
C GLU A 14 -20.59 44.64 15.16
N GLY A 15 -21.62 43.83 15.40
CA GLY A 15 -21.96 43.37 16.73
C GLY A 15 -20.75 42.70 17.38
N ARG A 16 -20.27 43.26 18.50
CA ARG A 16 -19.31 42.57 19.35
C ARG A 16 -20.03 41.38 20.01
N ALA A 17 -20.05 40.24 19.34
CA ALA A 17 -20.47 38.98 19.95
C ALA A 17 -19.41 38.62 21.00
N LEU A 18 -19.77 38.77 22.27
CA LEU A 18 -18.94 38.32 23.37
C LEU A 18 -19.09 36.80 23.41
N LEU A 19 -18.05 36.07 22.97
CA LEU A 19 -18.03 34.60 22.96
C LEU A 19 -18.46 34.05 24.33
N ALA A 20 -19.68 33.54 24.41
CA ALA A 20 -20.20 33.02 25.67
C ALA A 20 -19.70 31.58 25.87
N THR A 21 -18.85 31.38 26.88
CA THR A 21 -18.26 30.09 27.21
C THR A 21 -19.24 29.22 28.02
N LEU A 22 -19.49 28.01 27.53
CA LEU A 22 -20.29 26.99 28.21
C LEU A 22 -19.38 25.98 28.90
N THR A 23 -19.52 25.81 30.22
CA THR A 23 -18.69 24.87 30.98
C THR A 23 -19.47 23.59 31.28
N VAL A 24 -18.91 22.46 30.88
CA VAL A 24 -19.35 21.12 31.27
C VAL A 24 -18.82 20.79 32.66
N THR A 25 -19.69 20.43 33.60
CA THR A 25 -19.36 20.19 35.01
C THR A 25 -19.64 18.76 35.47
N SER A 26 -20.33 17.96 34.65
CA SER A 26 -20.75 16.60 34.96
C SER A 26 -20.28 15.61 33.89
N ALA A 27 -19.93 14.39 34.33
CA ALA A 27 -19.62 13.26 33.45
C ALA A 27 -20.85 12.41 33.08
N ALA A 28 -22.06 12.85 33.48
CA ALA A 28 -23.30 12.21 33.11
C ALA A 28 -23.56 12.31 31.60
N ALA A 29 -24.25 11.30 31.04
CA ALA A 29 -24.64 11.25 29.63
C ALA A 29 -25.59 12.39 29.21
N SER A 30 -26.38 12.90 30.16
CA SER A 30 -27.42 13.90 29.95
C SER A 30 -27.74 14.64 31.26
N GLY A 31 -28.64 15.63 31.19
CA GLY A 31 -29.03 16.47 32.32
C GLY A 31 -28.11 17.68 32.51
N ASP A 32 -28.47 18.53 33.47
CA ASP A 32 -27.77 19.80 33.70
C ASP A 32 -26.28 19.62 33.96
N GLY A 33 -25.47 20.46 33.32
CA GLY A 33 -24.00 20.42 33.42
C GLY A 33 -23.33 19.30 32.62
N SER A 34 -24.08 18.45 31.91
CA SER A 34 -23.53 17.47 30.97
C SER A 34 -23.02 18.11 29.67
N LEU A 35 -22.20 17.39 28.90
CA LEU A 35 -21.76 17.82 27.58
C LEU A 35 -22.95 17.97 26.62
N ARG A 36 -23.92 17.07 26.69
CA ARG A 36 -25.14 17.13 25.88
C ARG A 36 -25.91 18.43 26.10
N ALA A 37 -26.18 18.77 27.37
CA ALA A 37 -26.86 20.02 27.72
C ALA A 37 -26.06 21.27 27.32
N ALA A 38 -24.72 21.20 27.32
CA ALA A 38 -23.89 22.30 26.83
C ALA A 38 -24.01 22.47 25.30
N ILE A 39 -24.04 21.39 24.53
CA ILE A 39 -24.20 21.43 23.07
C ILE A 39 -25.60 21.96 22.71
N GLU A 40 -26.66 21.42 23.31
CA GLU A 40 -28.04 21.87 23.09
C GLU A 40 -28.20 23.38 23.36
N ARG A 41 -27.48 23.91 24.36
CA ARG A 41 -27.45 25.35 24.66
C ARG A 41 -26.63 26.19 23.68
N ALA A 42 -25.63 25.62 23.04
CA ALA A 42 -24.87 26.27 21.97
C ALA A 42 -25.72 26.33 20.69
N ASP A 43 -26.39 25.23 20.35
CA ASP A 43 -27.24 25.14 19.15
C ASP A 43 -28.43 26.10 19.16
N LEU A 44 -28.91 26.50 20.33
CA LEU A 44 -29.99 27.50 20.48
C LEU A 44 -29.51 28.96 20.37
N ASP A 45 -28.21 29.22 20.44
CA ASP A 45 -27.65 30.58 20.51
C ASP A 45 -26.34 30.66 19.71
N PRO A 46 -26.38 31.08 18.43
CA PRO A 46 -25.21 31.19 17.54
C PRO A 46 -24.14 32.20 17.99
N ALA A 47 -24.28 32.83 19.16
CA ALA A 47 -23.24 33.62 19.81
C ALA A 47 -22.47 32.84 20.91
N ARG A 48 -22.86 31.59 21.19
CA ARG A 48 -22.25 30.68 22.17
C ARG A 48 -21.40 29.61 21.50
N ASP A 49 -20.19 30.01 21.14
CA ASP A 49 -19.42 29.18 20.20
C ASP A 49 -18.33 28.36 20.90
N THR A 50 -18.26 28.33 22.24
CA THR A 50 -17.17 27.63 22.94
C THR A 50 -17.65 26.84 24.16
N ILE A 51 -17.39 25.53 24.11
CA ILE A 51 -17.61 24.56 25.18
C ILE A 51 -16.25 24.18 25.78
N VAL A 52 -16.14 24.30 27.11
CA VAL A 52 -14.98 23.91 27.91
C VAL A 52 -15.39 22.94 29.01
N PHE A 53 -14.43 22.29 29.65
CA PHE A 53 -14.68 21.31 30.71
C PHE A 53 -14.10 21.77 32.05
N ALA A 54 -14.87 21.58 33.12
CA ALA A 54 -14.42 21.84 34.48
C ALA A 54 -13.20 20.97 34.82
N PRO A 55 -12.23 21.48 35.62
CA PRO A 55 -11.04 20.72 36.02
C PRO A 55 -11.36 19.38 36.71
N SER A 56 -12.51 19.27 37.37
CA SER A 56 -13.00 18.04 38.01
C SER A 56 -13.22 16.88 37.05
N LEU A 57 -13.37 17.14 35.75
CA LEU A 57 -13.57 16.10 34.73
C LEU A 57 -12.26 15.50 34.20
N ARG A 58 -11.10 16.02 34.60
CA ARG A 58 -9.81 15.43 34.21
C ARG A 58 -9.68 14.01 34.76
N GLY A 59 -9.25 13.09 33.90
CA GLY A 59 -9.15 11.66 34.16
C GLY A 59 -10.48 10.90 34.07
N GLN A 60 -11.60 11.58 33.79
CA GLN A 60 -12.91 10.93 33.71
C GLN A 60 -13.24 10.45 32.30
N THR A 61 -14.27 9.60 32.24
CA THR A 61 -14.96 9.19 31.01
C THR A 61 -16.40 9.64 31.07
N ILE A 62 -16.83 10.46 30.12
CA ILE A 62 -18.25 10.74 29.85
C ILE A 62 -18.78 9.57 29.02
N ARG A 63 -19.66 8.77 29.61
CA ARG A 63 -20.25 7.60 28.96
C ARG A 63 -21.62 7.97 28.41
N LEU A 64 -21.82 7.76 27.11
CA LEU A 64 -23.10 8.00 26.45
C LEU A 64 -24.03 6.78 26.63
N ASP A 65 -25.32 7.05 26.48
CA ASP A 65 -26.44 6.12 26.66
C ASP A 65 -26.93 5.51 25.33
N GLY A 66 -26.13 5.63 24.27
CA GLY A 66 -26.45 5.18 22.91
C GLY A 66 -27.02 6.28 22.00
N SER A 67 -27.45 7.41 22.56
CA SER A 67 -27.81 8.59 21.76
C SER A 67 -26.57 9.42 21.41
N PRO A 68 -26.28 9.68 20.13
CA PRO A 68 -25.18 10.56 19.74
C PRO A 68 -25.34 11.98 20.26
N LEU A 69 -24.23 12.71 20.39
CA LEU A 69 -24.21 14.15 20.64
C LEU A 69 -24.42 14.86 19.30
N ALA A 70 -25.64 15.35 19.06
CA ALA A 70 -25.98 16.12 17.87
C ALA A 70 -25.43 17.54 17.97
N ILE A 71 -24.80 18.04 16.90
CA ILE A 71 -24.31 19.41 16.75
C ILE A 71 -24.96 19.99 15.49
N ASP A 72 -25.79 21.01 15.67
CA ASP A 72 -26.58 21.61 14.59
C ASP A 72 -26.12 23.00 14.16
N SER A 73 -25.23 23.61 14.93
CA SER A 73 -24.67 24.93 14.69
C SER A 73 -23.14 24.94 14.70
N SER A 74 -22.54 26.08 14.35
CA SER A 74 -21.10 26.27 14.46
C SER A 74 -20.68 26.38 15.93
N LEU A 75 -19.70 25.58 16.37
CA LEU A 75 -19.19 25.63 17.74
C LEU A 75 -17.77 25.08 17.88
N SER A 76 -17.14 25.37 19.02
CA SER A 76 -15.81 24.89 19.41
C SER A 76 -15.90 24.09 20.70
N ILE A 77 -15.39 22.85 20.71
CA ILE A 77 -15.26 22.01 21.89
C ILE A 77 -13.78 21.91 22.26
N GLN A 78 -13.44 22.41 23.45
CA GLN A 78 -12.07 22.49 23.94
C GLN A 78 -11.90 21.60 25.17
N GLY A 79 -11.42 20.38 24.91
CA GLY A 79 -11.10 19.41 25.93
C GLY A 79 -9.84 19.78 26.73
N PRO A 80 -9.68 19.22 27.95
CA PRO A 80 -8.55 19.49 28.82
C PRO A 80 -7.23 18.80 28.38
N GLY A 81 -7.22 18.14 27.22
CA GLY A 81 -6.12 17.36 26.66
C GLY A 81 -6.59 15.94 26.31
N SER A 82 -6.13 15.40 25.18
CA SER A 82 -6.62 14.12 24.63
C SER A 82 -6.38 12.90 25.54
N GLY A 83 -5.39 12.96 26.43
CA GLY A 83 -5.17 11.97 27.49
C GLY A 83 -5.95 12.21 28.79
N SER A 84 -6.67 13.32 28.90
CA SER A 84 -7.28 13.81 30.14
C SER A 84 -8.80 13.69 30.19
N LEU A 85 -9.49 13.51 29.06
CA LEU A 85 -10.94 13.32 29.06
C LEU A 85 -11.36 12.46 27.88
N ARG A 86 -12.13 11.41 28.18
CA ARG A 86 -12.70 10.52 27.17
C ARG A 86 -14.20 10.71 27.08
N ILE A 87 -14.70 10.82 25.85
CA ILE A 87 -16.12 10.68 25.51
C ILE A 87 -16.28 9.30 24.88
N SER A 88 -17.14 8.46 25.44
CA SER A 88 -17.33 7.09 24.97
C SER A 88 -18.77 6.77 24.60
N GLY A 89 -18.94 6.16 23.42
CA GLY A 89 -20.22 5.59 22.98
C GLY A 89 -20.53 4.22 23.58
N GLU A 90 -19.60 3.60 24.32
CA GLU A 90 -19.74 2.28 24.98
C GLU A 90 -20.20 1.13 24.04
N GLY A 91 -20.04 1.30 22.73
CA GLY A 91 -20.51 0.37 21.69
C GLY A 91 -22.01 0.44 21.43
N LEU A 92 -22.73 1.37 22.06
CA LEU A 92 -24.19 1.49 22.03
C LEU A 92 -24.71 2.38 20.89
N GLY A 93 -23.88 3.30 20.39
CA GLY A 93 -24.21 4.24 19.32
C GLY A 93 -23.02 5.09 18.89
N GLY A 94 -23.20 5.95 17.90
CA GLY A 94 -22.18 6.94 17.50
C GLY A 94 -21.91 7.96 18.61
N VAL A 95 -20.75 8.63 18.59
CA VAL A 95 -20.42 9.64 19.61
C VAL A 95 -20.91 11.03 19.23
N PHE A 96 -20.52 11.54 18.07
CA PHE A 96 -20.93 12.85 17.55
C PHE A 96 -21.60 12.74 16.18
N THR A 97 -22.65 13.53 15.98
CA THR A 97 -23.30 13.71 14.68
C THR A 97 -23.42 15.20 14.39
N LEU A 98 -22.74 15.67 13.36
CA LEU A 98 -22.78 17.06 12.92
C LEU A 98 -23.69 17.14 11.71
N SER A 99 -24.79 17.89 11.81
CA SER A 99 -25.77 18.02 10.74
C SER A 99 -25.31 18.99 9.65
N GLY A 100 -25.97 18.97 8.49
CA GLY A 100 -25.64 19.85 7.36
C GLY A 100 -25.83 21.35 7.63
N GLY A 101 -26.51 21.72 8.73
CA GLY A 101 -26.63 23.10 9.19
C GLY A 101 -25.37 23.62 9.89
N ALA A 102 -24.51 22.73 10.41
CA ALA A 102 -23.28 23.11 11.08
C ALA A 102 -22.22 23.56 10.05
N ALA A 103 -21.96 24.87 9.98
CA ALA A 103 -21.04 25.42 9.01
C ALA A 103 -19.57 25.21 9.41
N ASP A 104 -19.23 25.38 10.69
CA ASP A 104 -17.85 25.27 11.21
C ASP A 104 -17.81 24.67 12.62
N VAL A 105 -17.23 23.48 12.75
CA VAL A 105 -17.08 22.80 14.05
C VAL A 105 -15.61 22.51 14.31
N SER A 106 -15.13 22.87 15.50
CA SER A 106 -13.80 22.51 15.98
C SER A 106 -13.87 21.65 17.24
N ILE A 107 -13.11 20.55 17.26
CA ILE A 107 -12.99 19.67 18.42
C ILE A 107 -11.51 19.50 18.73
N SER A 108 -11.14 19.76 19.98
CA SER A 108 -9.76 19.66 20.43
C SER A 108 -9.59 19.03 21.80
N GLY A 109 -8.43 18.42 22.04
CA GLY A 109 -8.04 17.97 23.37
C GLY A 109 -8.95 16.90 23.99
N LEU A 110 -9.55 16.02 23.18
CA LEU A 110 -10.45 14.96 23.64
C LEU A 110 -10.03 13.58 23.12
N SER A 111 -10.35 12.53 23.89
CA SER A 111 -10.40 11.15 23.38
C SER A 111 -11.85 10.77 23.06
N ILE A 112 -12.09 10.28 21.85
CA ILE A 112 -13.40 9.84 21.35
C ILE A 112 -13.30 8.35 21.04
N SER A 113 -14.13 7.53 21.69
CA SER A 113 -13.93 6.07 21.65
C SER A 113 -15.18 5.23 21.80
N GLY A 114 -15.10 3.98 21.35
CA GLY A 114 -16.18 3.01 21.50
C GLY A 114 -17.49 3.46 20.83
N GLY A 115 -17.43 4.37 19.86
CA GLY A 115 -18.58 4.72 19.07
C GLY A 115 -18.89 3.64 18.04
N ARG A 116 -20.18 3.36 17.81
CA ARG A 116 -20.66 2.37 16.84
C ARG A 116 -21.82 2.92 16.02
N ALA A 117 -21.62 3.08 14.71
CA ALA A 117 -22.62 3.66 13.80
C ALA A 117 -22.54 3.04 12.41
N ASN A 118 -23.40 3.44 11.47
CA ASN A 118 -23.24 3.05 10.06
C ASN A 118 -22.16 3.89 9.37
N GLN A 119 -22.07 5.18 9.72
CA GLN A 119 -21.10 6.13 9.19
C GLN A 119 -20.44 6.82 10.38
N GLY A 120 -19.11 6.85 10.41
CA GLY A 120 -18.39 7.66 11.41
C GLY A 120 -18.66 7.20 12.84
N GLY A 121 -18.10 6.05 13.25
CA GLY A 121 -18.39 5.47 14.56
C GLY A 121 -18.15 6.45 15.71
N GLY A 122 -17.06 7.21 15.65
CA GLY A 122 -16.82 8.34 16.54
C GLY A 122 -17.55 9.61 16.09
N ILE A 123 -17.32 10.04 14.85
CA ILE A 123 -17.87 11.30 14.33
C ILE A 123 -18.48 11.09 12.94
N GLN A 124 -19.76 11.35 12.80
CA GLN A 124 -20.40 11.53 11.49
C GLN A 124 -20.52 13.03 11.22
N SER A 125 -20.01 13.49 10.08
CA SER A 125 -20.02 14.90 9.71
C SER A 125 -20.66 15.13 8.35
N GLN A 126 -21.72 15.94 8.37
CA GLN A 126 -22.30 16.62 7.21
C GLN A 126 -21.92 18.12 7.18
N ALA A 127 -21.07 18.56 8.10
CA ALA A 127 -20.71 19.96 8.29
C ALA A 127 -19.92 20.53 7.10
N GLY A 128 -19.99 21.87 6.93
CA GLY A 128 -19.19 22.58 5.93
C GLY A 128 -17.69 22.47 6.19
N ARG A 129 -17.29 22.63 7.46
CA ARG A 129 -15.91 22.50 7.94
C ARG A 129 -15.89 21.77 9.29
N LEU A 130 -15.04 20.74 9.39
CA LEU A 130 -14.69 20.06 10.63
C LEU A 130 -13.18 20.16 10.88
N GLU A 131 -12.78 20.74 12.00
CA GLU A 131 -11.40 20.74 12.48
C GLU A 131 -11.22 19.86 13.72
N LEU A 132 -10.26 18.95 13.64
CA LEU A 132 -9.83 18.08 14.72
C LEU A 132 -8.38 18.38 15.10
N ASN A 133 -8.16 18.79 16.35
CA ASN A 133 -6.86 19.26 16.80
C ASN A 133 -6.45 18.62 18.13
N ASP A 134 -5.35 17.85 18.15
CA ASP A 134 -4.92 17.13 19.36
C ASP A 134 -6.05 16.27 19.95
N VAL A 135 -6.61 15.40 19.11
CA VAL A 135 -7.65 14.44 19.50
C VAL A 135 -7.17 13.01 19.29
N VAL A 136 -7.75 12.10 20.07
CA VAL A 136 -7.55 10.65 19.90
C VAL A 136 -8.89 10.02 19.55
N LEU A 137 -9.02 9.47 18.33
CA LEU A 137 -10.16 8.63 17.96
C LEU A 137 -9.73 7.17 18.03
N ALA A 138 -10.27 6.42 18.99
CA ALA A 138 -9.80 5.07 19.29
C ALA A 138 -10.91 4.02 19.44
N GLY A 139 -10.74 2.87 18.79
CA GLY A 139 -11.65 1.73 18.95
C GLY A 139 -13.09 2.02 18.55
N ASN A 140 -13.29 2.93 17.59
CA ASN A 140 -14.60 3.21 17.03
C ASN A 140 -14.87 2.28 15.84
N GLN A 141 -16.15 1.98 15.61
CA GLN A 141 -16.59 1.03 14.60
C GLN A 141 -17.70 1.61 13.73
N ALA A 142 -17.60 1.42 12.41
CA ALA A 142 -18.69 1.74 11.49
C ALA A 142 -18.68 0.85 10.23
N THR A 143 -19.59 1.07 9.29
CA THR A 143 -19.50 0.50 7.94
C THR A 143 -18.56 1.33 7.07
N ASP A 144 -18.73 2.66 7.11
CA ASP A 144 -17.86 3.63 6.44
C ASP A 144 -17.26 4.59 7.47
N GLY A 145 -15.94 4.71 7.49
CA GLY A 145 -15.24 5.61 8.41
C GLY A 145 -15.33 5.12 9.85
N GLY A 146 -14.57 4.10 10.22
CA GLY A 146 -14.67 3.47 11.54
C GLY A 146 -14.57 4.49 12.69
N ALA A 147 -13.73 5.50 12.54
CA ALA A 147 -13.61 6.64 13.44
C ALA A 147 -14.46 7.84 13.00
N LEU A 148 -14.33 8.24 11.73
CA LEU A 148 -14.92 9.46 11.20
C LEU A 148 -15.41 9.27 9.77
N ALA A 149 -16.60 9.77 9.47
CA ALA A 149 -17.09 9.93 8.11
C ALA A 149 -17.36 11.41 7.83
N GLN A 150 -16.60 12.00 6.90
CA GLN A 150 -16.86 13.33 6.36
C GLN A 150 -17.54 13.15 5.01
N LEU A 151 -18.81 13.55 4.90
CA LEU A 151 -19.62 13.27 3.71
C LEU A 151 -19.50 14.35 2.63
N GLY A 152 -18.89 15.50 2.95
CA GLY A 152 -18.59 16.61 2.05
C GLY A 152 -17.84 17.72 2.79
N GLY A 153 -17.57 18.83 2.11
CA GLY A 153 -16.96 20.01 2.75
C GLY A 153 -15.46 19.85 3.05
N THR A 154 -15.01 20.44 4.15
CA THR A 154 -13.59 20.50 4.54
C THR A 154 -13.34 19.72 5.82
N LEU A 155 -12.34 18.83 5.81
CA LEU A 155 -11.80 18.18 7.01
C LEU A 155 -10.37 18.65 7.26
N ILE A 156 -10.08 19.11 8.47
CA ILE A 156 -8.71 19.42 8.90
C ILE A 156 -8.38 18.60 10.13
N VAL A 157 -7.28 17.85 10.07
CA VAL A 157 -6.80 16.99 11.15
C VAL A 157 -5.37 17.37 11.48
N ARG A 158 -5.12 17.81 12.71
CA ARG A 158 -3.79 18.25 13.16
C ARG A 158 -3.42 17.62 14.49
N ARG A 159 -2.22 17.04 14.57
CA ARG A 159 -1.66 16.51 15.83
C ARG A 159 -2.54 15.44 16.48
N SER A 160 -3.23 14.64 15.68
CA SER A 160 -4.25 13.71 16.16
C SER A 160 -3.84 12.25 15.95
N VAL A 161 -4.49 11.34 16.67
CA VAL A 161 -4.24 9.90 16.61
C VAL A 161 -5.52 9.15 16.30
N PHE A 162 -5.48 8.31 15.27
CA PHE A 162 -6.54 7.37 14.90
C PHE A 162 -6.01 5.97 15.18
N LEU A 163 -6.53 5.33 16.22
CA LEU A 163 -6.00 4.09 16.77
C LEU A 163 -7.05 2.97 16.75
N ASN A 164 -6.74 1.86 16.09
CA ASN A 164 -7.55 0.64 16.12
C ASN A 164 -9.04 0.86 15.80
N ASN A 165 -9.34 1.80 14.91
CA ASN A 165 -10.71 1.99 14.41
C ASN A 165 -11.01 0.96 13.33
N ARG A 166 -12.27 0.57 13.19
CA ARG A 166 -12.68 -0.51 12.31
C ARG A 166 -13.88 -0.16 11.43
N ALA A 167 -13.73 -0.37 10.13
CA ALA A 167 -14.82 -0.43 9.18
C ALA A 167 -15.20 -1.90 8.93
N GLU A 168 -16.49 -2.25 9.00
CA GLU A 168 -17.02 -3.61 8.85
C GLU A 168 -18.33 -3.64 8.07
N GLY A 169 -18.44 -4.55 7.10
CA GLY A 169 -19.67 -4.74 6.34
C GLY A 169 -19.52 -5.69 5.15
N GLN A 170 -20.50 -5.67 4.26
CA GLN A 170 -20.39 -6.33 2.95
C GLN A 170 -19.24 -5.70 2.16
N ASP A 171 -19.23 -4.38 2.07
CA ASP A 171 -18.04 -3.60 1.75
C ASP A 171 -17.67 -2.76 2.98
N ALA A 172 -16.38 -2.46 3.13
CA ALA A 172 -15.87 -1.66 4.24
C ALA A 172 -14.92 -0.58 3.70
N ARG A 173 -15.14 0.68 4.11
CA ARG A 173 -14.38 1.81 3.59
C ARG A 173 -13.83 2.65 4.72
N GLY A 174 -12.52 2.89 4.71
CA GLY A 174 -11.86 3.79 5.64
C GLY A 174 -11.92 3.26 7.06
N GLY A 175 -11.01 2.36 7.43
CA GLY A 175 -10.99 1.81 8.79
C GLY A 175 -10.93 2.89 9.87
N ALA A 176 -10.32 4.04 9.57
CA ALA A 176 -10.40 5.26 10.37
C ALA A 176 -11.33 6.31 9.75
N ILE A 177 -11.00 6.80 8.55
CA ILE A 177 -11.66 7.95 7.93
C ILE A 177 -12.27 7.56 6.59
N TYR A 178 -13.53 7.90 6.39
CA TYR A 178 -14.16 7.92 5.08
C TYR A 178 -14.37 9.37 4.62
N LEU A 179 -13.96 9.67 3.39
CA LEU A 179 -14.13 10.96 2.72
C LEU A 179 -15.09 10.77 1.53
N GLY A 180 -16.28 11.34 1.66
CA GLY A 180 -17.29 11.39 0.60
C GLY A 180 -16.89 12.32 -0.55
N PRO A 181 -17.69 12.37 -1.63
CA PRO A 181 -17.34 13.09 -2.85
C PRO A 181 -17.16 14.58 -2.57
N SER A 182 -16.28 15.23 -3.36
CA SER A 182 -16.03 16.68 -3.26
C SER A 182 -15.51 17.16 -1.90
N THR A 183 -14.96 16.26 -1.07
CA THR A 183 -14.34 16.61 0.20
C THR A 183 -12.91 17.11 -0.02
N THR A 184 -12.53 18.17 0.69
CA THR A 184 -11.11 18.57 0.84
C THR A 184 -10.63 18.17 2.23
N ALA A 185 -9.58 17.38 2.31
CA ALA A 185 -8.99 16.91 3.56
C ALA A 185 -7.53 17.33 3.69
N GLU A 186 -7.19 18.03 4.78
CA GLU A 186 -5.82 18.33 5.18
C GLU A 186 -5.47 17.57 6.47
N ILE A 187 -4.48 16.69 6.39
CA ILE A 187 -4.00 15.90 7.52
C ILE A 187 -2.53 16.25 7.78
N ALA A 188 -2.22 16.73 8.97
CA ALA A 188 -0.87 17.14 9.33
C ALA A 188 -0.46 16.61 10.70
N ARG A 189 0.80 16.17 10.82
CA ARG A 189 1.43 15.77 12.09
C ARG A 189 0.61 14.74 12.87
N SER A 190 -0.02 13.81 12.16
CA SER A 190 -1.00 12.87 12.74
C SER A 190 -0.57 11.43 12.56
N GLN A 191 -1.19 10.53 13.34
CA GLN A 191 -0.87 9.11 13.34
C GLN A 191 -2.12 8.26 13.09
N PHE A 192 -2.00 7.30 12.19
CA PHE A 192 -3.01 6.29 11.88
C PHE A 192 -2.38 4.93 12.15
N VAL A 193 -2.81 4.28 13.24
CA VAL A 193 -2.19 3.05 13.74
C VAL A 193 -3.22 1.95 13.91
N GLY A 194 -2.98 0.80 13.29
CA GLY A 194 -3.79 -0.40 13.50
C GLY A 194 -5.24 -0.30 13.02
N ASN A 195 -5.56 0.67 12.16
CA ASN A 195 -6.93 0.83 11.66
C ASN A 195 -7.22 -0.24 10.60
N LYS A 196 -8.47 -0.73 10.56
CA LYS A 196 -8.84 -1.88 9.74
C LYS A 196 -10.13 -1.66 8.96
N ALA A 197 -10.11 -1.89 7.66
CA ALA A 197 -11.30 -2.16 6.87
C ALA A 197 -11.44 -3.68 6.68
N SER A 198 -12.59 -4.25 7.05
CA SER A 198 -12.86 -5.68 7.06
C SER A 198 -14.15 -5.97 6.31
N ALA A 199 -14.08 -6.58 5.14
CA ALA A 199 -15.23 -6.74 4.26
C ALA A 199 -15.43 -8.19 3.80
N GLU A 200 -16.68 -8.63 3.68
CA GLU A 200 -17.02 -9.90 3.01
C GLU A 200 -16.89 -9.81 1.48
N GLY A 201 -16.88 -8.59 0.95
CA GLY A 201 -16.60 -8.21 -0.42
C GLY A 201 -15.30 -7.39 -0.47
N THR A 202 -15.43 -6.10 -0.78
CA THR A 202 -14.28 -5.22 -1.01
C THR A 202 -13.95 -4.39 0.21
N ALA A 203 -12.68 -4.43 0.65
CA ALA A 203 -12.16 -3.53 1.68
C ALA A 203 -11.32 -2.42 1.05
N ARG A 204 -11.62 -1.17 1.38
CA ARG A 204 -10.97 0.04 0.86
C ARG A 204 -10.37 0.85 1.98
N GLY A 205 -9.08 1.17 1.90
CA GLY A 205 -8.43 2.10 2.80
C GLY A 205 -8.43 1.60 4.24
N GLY A 206 -7.41 0.83 4.63
CA GLY A 206 -7.32 0.35 6.02
C GLY A 206 -7.34 1.49 7.05
N ALA A 207 -6.81 2.66 6.69
CA ALA A 207 -7.01 3.91 7.42
C ALA A 207 -8.01 4.83 6.72
N ILE A 208 -7.73 5.26 5.49
CA ILE A 208 -8.49 6.31 4.80
C ILE A 208 -9.03 5.79 3.48
N ALA A 209 -10.34 5.92 3.26
CA ALA A 209 -10.95 5.76 1.94
C ALA A 209 -11.46 7.11 1.43
N ALA A 210 -11.04 7.49 0.23
CA ALA A 210 -11.40 8.73 -0.45
C ALA A 210 -12.13 8.43 -1.75
N GLN A 211 -13.30 9.05 -1.95
CA GLN A 211 -14.07 8.91 -3.19
C GLN A 211 -13.63 9.88 -4.29
N ALA A 212 -14.12 9.66 -5.51
CA ALA A 212 -13.81 10.50 -6.65
C ALA A 212 -14.06 12.00 -6.37
N GLY A 213 -13.18 12.85 -6.91
CA GLY A 213 -13.18 14.29 -6.68
C GLY A 213 -12.66 14.74 -5.31
N VAL A 214 -12.26 13.82 -4.42
CA VAL A 214 -11.61 14.20 -3.15
C VAL A 214 -10.22 14.77 -3.39
N THR A 215 -9.89 15.85 -2.69
CA THR A 215 -8.53 16.35 -2.56
C THR A 215 -8.00 16.05 -1.17
N LEU A 216 -7.04 15.13 -1.07
CA LEU A 216 -6.39 14.72 0.17
C LEU A 216 -4.93 15.20 0.18
N SER A 217 -4.59 16.02 1.17
CA SER A 217 -3.22 16.45 1.46
C SER A 217 -2.79 15.87 2.81
N VAL A 218 -1.67 15.14 2.82
CA VAL A 218 -1.12 14.55 4.04
C VAL A 218 0.34 14.96 4.23
N SER A 219 0.65 15.51 5.40
CA SER A 219 1.99 16.02 5.71
C SER A 219 2.49 15.59 7.08
N ASP A 220 3.79 15.32 7.19
CA ASP A 220 4.50 15.04 8.45
C ASP A 220 3.81 13.96 9.31
N SER A 221 3.20 12.97 8.67
CA SER A 221 2.30 12.02 9.34
C SER A 221 2.81 10.58 9.24
N ARG A 222 2.19 9.69 10.02
CA ARG A 222 2.53 8.25 10.05
C ARG A 222 1.29 7.38 9.88
N PHE A 223 1.36 6.46 8.94
CA PHE A 223 0.42 5.35 8.76
C PHE A 223 1.16 4.05 9.07
N ALA A 224 0.81 3.41 10.17
CA ALA A 224 1.43 2.17 10.60
C ALA A 224 0.40 1.06 10.81
N GLU A 225 0.71 -0.13 10.30
CA GLU A 225 -0.06 -1.35 10.57
C GLU A 225 -1.55 -1.24 10.24
N ASN A 226 -1.91 -0.38 9.28
CA ASN A 226 -3.28 -0.29 8.80
C ASN A 226 -3.55 -1.41 7.81
N ARG A 227 -4.77 -1.94 7.80
CA ARG A 227 -5.11 -3.13 7.02
C ARG A 227 -6.45 -3.01 6.29
N ALA A 228 -6.43 -3.18 4.98
CA ALA A 228 -7.61 -3.52 4.19
C ALA A 228 -7.65 -5.04 4.03
N ALA A 229 -8.74 -5.67 4.49
CA ALA A 229 -8.95 -7.11 4.43
C ALA A 229 -10.35 -7.40 3.87
N GLY A 230 -10.44 -7.49 2.54
CA GLY A 230 -11.66 -7.86 1.84
C GLY A 230 -11.54 -9.25 1.25
N ALA A 231 -12.63 -10.04 1.31
CA ALA A 231 -12.62 -11.39 0.78
C ALA A 231 -12.50 -11.43 -0.74
N THR A 232 -13.00 -10.42 -1.47
CA THR A 232 -12.90 -10.34 -2.94
C THR A 232 -11.81 -9.38 -3.40
N ASN A 233 -11.65 -8.23 -2.75
CA ASN A 233 -10.58 -7.29 -3.09
C ASN A 233 -10.14 -6.51 -1.85
N SER A 234 -8.86 -6.17 -1.79
CA SER A 234 -8.32 -5.26 -0.79
C SER A 234 -7.58 -4.12 -1.49
N LEU A 235 -7.96 -2.88 -1.22
CA LEU A 235 -7.36 -1.71 -1.85
C LEU A 235 -6.83 -0.76 -0.79
N GLY A 236 -5.56 -0.37 -0.92
CA GLY A 236 -4.97 0.63 -0.06
C GLY A 236 -4.88 0.18 1.38
N GLY A 237 -3.81 -0.54 1.75
CA GLY A 237 -3.65 -1.00 3.14
C GLY A 237 -3.69 0.16 4.14
N ALA A 238 -3.22 1.35 3.77
CA ALA A 238 -3.47 2.59 4.50
C ALA A 238 -4.51 3.47 3.80
N ILE A 239 -4.27 3.88 2.55
CA ILE A 239 -5.08 4.87 1.84
C ILE A 239 -5.59 4.27 0.53
N ASP A 240 -6.90 4.38 0.28
CA ASP A 240 -7.51 4.09 -1.01
C ASP A 240 -8.14 5.37 -1.59
N GLY A 241 -7.85 5.64 -2.85
CA GLY A 241 -8.57 6.59 -3.69
C GLY A 241 -9.41 5.82 -4.70
N ALA A 242 -10.74 5.81 -4.53
CA ALA A 242 -11.66 5.00 -5.31
C ALA A 242 -12.16 5.71 -6.59
N PRO A 243 -12.34 4.99 -7.71
CA PRO A 243 -12.59 5.59 -9.01
C PRO A 243 -14.03 6.10 -9.17
N ALA A 244 -14.19 7.06 -10.08
CA ALA A 244 -15.50 7.65 -10.41
C ALA A 244 -16.52 6.65 -10.97
N ALA A 245 -16.05 5.57 -11.63
CA ALA A 245 -16.92 4.53 -12.16
C ALA A 245 -17.68 3.76 -11.07
N GLU A 246 -17.09 3.64 -9.88
CA GLU A 246 -17.75 3.04 -8.71
C GLU A 246 -18.48 4.10 -7.88
N PHE A 247 -17.95 5.34 -7.86
CA PHE A 247 -18.51 6.46 -7.10
C PHE A 247 -18.55 7.73 -7.96
N PRO A 248 -19.65 7.99 -8.69
CA PRO A 248 -19.74 9.16 -9.55
C PRO A 248 -19.47 10.46 -8.78
N GLY A 249 -18.55 11.28 -9.29
CA GLY A 249 -18.10 12.53 -8.67
C GLY A 249 -17.59 13.52 -9.73
N PRO A 250 -17.28 14.78 -9.36
CA PRO A 250 -17.07 15.87 -10.31
C PRO A 250 -15.73 15.83 -11.08
N GLY A 251 -14.93 14.76 -10.95
CA GLY A 251 -13.66 14.63 -11.66
C GLY A 251 -12.68 13.68 -10.97
N ALA A 252 -11.44 13.68 -11.46
CA ALA A 252 -10.34 12.95 -10.83
C ALA A 252 -10.03 13.51 -9.43
N GLY A 253 -9.72 12.64 -8.48
CA GLY A 253 -9.27 13.06 -7.16
C GLY A 253 -7.77 13.40 -7.14
N ARG A 254 -7.28 13.93 -6.02
CA ARG A 254 -5.85 14.22 -5.80
C ARG A 254 -5.39 13.72 -4.44
N ILE A 255 -4.24 13.03 -4.41
CA ILE A 255 -3.55 12.62 -3.18
C ILE A 255 -2.13 13.23 -3.20
N ALA A 256 -1.86 14.13 -2.26
CA ALA A 256 -0.55 14.72 -2.07
C ALA A 256 0.04 14.25 -0.73
N LEU A 257 1.21 13.63 -0.78
CA LEU A 257 1.93 13.09 0.37
C LEU A 257 3.26 13.82 0.53
N THR A 258 3.45 14.49 1.67
CA THR A 258 4.68 15.21 1.98
C THR A 258 5.27 14.69 3.29
N ASN A 259 6.55 14.28 3.28
CA ASN A 259 7.28 13.84 4.47
C ASN A 259 6.49 12.85 5.36
N THR A 260 5.82 11.89 4.73
CA THR A 260 4.90 10.96 5.42
C THR A 260 5.48 9.55 5.43
N THR A 261 5.29 8.83 6.53
CA THR A 261 5.77 7.46 6.72
C THR A 261 4.63 6.45 6.60
N PHE A 262 4.78 5.45 5.74
CA PHE A 262 3.91 4.28 5.61
C PHE A 262 4.68 3.03 6.02
N ALA A 263 4.38 2.46 7.19
CA ALA A 263 5.11 1.34 7.77
C ALA A 263 4.20 0.13 8.01
N GLY A 264 4.48 -1.00 7.37
CA GLY A 264 3.77 -2.25 7.68
C GLY A 264 2.28 -2.25 7.35
N ASN A 265 1.83 -1.41 6.42
CA ASN A 265 0.42 -1.40 6.00
C ASN A 265 0.16 -2.57 5.04
N ALA A 266 -1.05 -3.11 5.05
CA ALA A 266 -1.37 -4.31 4.28
C ALA A 266 -2.74 -4.24 3.57
N ALA A 267 -2.74 -4.45 2.26
CA ALA A 267 -3.92 -4.87 1.50
C ALA A 267 -3.84 -6.40 1.37
N ASP A 268 -4.81 -7.13 1.94
CA ASP A 268 -4.60 -8.53 2.28
C ASP A 268 -5.89 -9.38 2.20
N SER A 269 -6.09 -10.03 1.06
CA SER A 269 -7.32 -10.77 0.71
C SER A 269 -7.32 -12.26 1.09
N ARG A 270 -6.90 -12.61 2.32
CA ARG A 270 -6.65 -14.01 2.75
C ARG A 270 -7.84 -14.96 2.78
N ASP A 271 -9.07 -14.51 2.55
CA ASP A 271 -10.27 -15.31 2.84
C ASP A 271 -10.63 -16.34 1.75
N GLY A 272 -9.64 -16.83 0.99
CA GLY A 272 -9.77 -18.07 0.20
C GLY A 272 -10.64 -17.98 -1.06
N ARG A 273 -11.02 -16.77 -1.48
CA ARG A 273 -11.85 -16.54 -2.68
C ARG A 273 -11.07 -16.00 -3.89
N GLY A 274 -9.73 -15.99 -3.82
CA GLY A 274 -8.93 -15.54 -4.96
C GLY A 274 -8.91 -14.03 -5.17
N GLY A 275 -9.08 -13.25 -4.09
CA GLY A 275 -9.24 -11.80 -4.21
C GLY A 275 -7.96 -11.05 -4.58
N THR A 276 -8.07 -9.95 -5.34
CA THR A 276 -6.89 -9.16 -5.73
C THR A 276 -6.59 -8.07 -4.70
N SER A 277 -5.31 -7.86 -4.40
CA SER A 277 -4.86 -6.79 -3.52
C SER A 277 -4.06 -5.73 -4.27
N PHE A 278 -4.42 -4.46 -4.05
CA PHE A 278 -3.83 -3.30 -4.70
C PHE A 278 -3.26 -2.36 -3.64
N GLY A 279 -1.98 -1.97 -3.78
CA GLY A 279 -1.40 -0.90 -2.99
C GLY A 279 -1.32 -1.24 -1.50
N GLY A 280 -0.24 -1.90 -1.06
CA GLY A 280 -0.08 -2.23 0.36
C GLY A 280 -0.09 -1.00 1.28
N ALA A 281 0.35 0.16 0.78
CA ALA A 281 0.17 1.45 1.45
C ALA A 281 -0.95 2.27 0.78
N LEU A 282 -0.83 2.52 -0.52
CA LEU A 282 -1.70 3.41 -1.28
C LEU A 282 -2.21 2.72 -2.55
N ALA A 283 -3.52 2.64 -2.71
CA ALA A 283 -4.15 2.38 -4.00
C ALA A 283 -4.79 3.68 -4.51
N ALA A 284 -4.46 4.09 -5.72
CA ALA A 284 -4.96 5.30 -6.34
C ALA A 284 -5.61 4.95 -7.69
N GLN A 285 -6.94 4.85 -7.67
CA GLN A 285 -7.76 4.58 -8.84
C GLN A 285 -8.53 5.84 -9.23
N GLY A 286 -8.13 6.50 -10.32
CA GLY A 286 -8.74 7.78 -10.70
C GLY A 286 -8.25 8.97 -9.88
N PHE A 287 -7.04 8.89 -9.32
CA PHE A 287 -6.41 9.96 -8.54
C PHE A 287 -5.05 10.34 -9.08
N ALA A 288 -4.79 11.65 -9.17
CA ALA A 288 -3.46 12.20 -9.35
C ALA A 288 -2.66 12.07 -8.04
N VAL A 289 -1.45 11.53 -8.11
CA VAL A 289 -0.63 11.25 -6.93
C VAL A 289 0.69 12.01 -7.00
N SER A 290 1.03 12.71 -5.92
CA SER A 290 2.35 13.32 -5.74
C SER A 290 2.95 12.94 -4.38
N VAL A 291 4.19 12.47 -4.39
CA VAL A 291 4.97 12.11 -3.21
C VAL A 291 6.22 12.98 -3.14
N SER A 292 6.41 13.66 -2.02
CA SER A 292 7.59 14.48 -1.76
C SER A 292 8.16 14.17 -0.38
N GLY A 293 9.32 13.52 -0.34
CA GLY A 293 9.88 13.03 0.92
C GLY A 293 9.17 11.78 1.45
N GLY A 294 9.58 11.35 2.64
CA GLY A 294 8.93 10.26 3.36
C GLY A 294 9.42 8.85 3.00
N SER A 295 8.78 7.85 3.60
CA SER A 295 9.20 6.45 3.46
C SER A 295 8.03 5.48 3.41
N PHE A 296 8.13 4.48 2.54
CA PHE A 296 7.25 3.33 2.43
C PHE A 296 8.05 2.08 2.82
N ALA A 297 7.86 1.60 4.03
CA ALA A 297 8.63 0.51 4.61
C ALA A 297 7.74 -0.71 4.93
N GLY A 298 8.08 -1.88 4.39
CA GLY A 298 7.43 -3.14 4.78
C GLY A 298 5.94 -3.22 4.45
N ASN A 299 5.45 -2.47 3.46
CA ASN A 299 4.05 -2.54 3.07
C ASN A 299 3.79 -3.78 2.20
N LEU A 300 2.59 -4.34 2.29
CA LEU A 300 2.24 -5.62 1.68
C LEU A 300 0.94 -5.52 0.87
N ALA A 301 1.00 -5.89 -0.41
CA ALA A 301 -0.18 -6.27 -1.19
C ALA A 301 -0.18 -7.79 -1.36
N ARG A 302 -1.15 -8.50 -0.77
CA ARG A 302 -1.25 -9.96 -0.83
C ARG A 302 -2.57 -10.42 -1.43
N GLY A 303 -2.49 -10.98 -2.63
CA GLY A 303 -3.60 -11.66 -3.27
C GLY A 303 -4.09 -12.86 -2.46
N GLY A 304 -5.39 -13.11 -2.54
CA GLY A 304 -6.06 -14.21 -1.86
C GLY A 304 -5.76 -15.55 -2.51
N ASP A 305 -5.61 -16.57 -1.68
CA ASP A 305 -5.47 -17.93 -2.17
C ASP A 305 -6.79 -18.37 -2.82
N ALA A 306 -6.71 -19.08 -3.95
CA ALA A 306 -7.83 -19.76 -4.57
C ALA A 306 -7.92 -21.21 -4.06
N GLY A 307 -9.12 -21.61 -3.63
CA GLY A 307 -9.41 -23.02 -3.37
C GLY A 307 -9.22 -23.91 -4.63
N SER A 308 -9.11 -25.23 -4.42
CA SER A 308 -8.79 -26.24 -5.45
C SER A 308 -9.80 -26.35 -6.62
N THR A 309 -10.90 -25.60 -6.61
CA THR A 309 -12.05 -25.74 -7.52
C THR A 309 -12.25 -24.56 -8.47
N GLY A 310 -11.17 -23.95 -8.97
CA GLY A 310 -11.25 -22.97 -10.07
C GLY A 310 -11.67 -21.55 -9.66
N GLY A 311 -11.41 -21.14 -8.42
CA GLY A 311 -11.47 -19.73 -8.04
C GLY A 311 -10.41 -18.90 -8.78
N GLY A 312 -10.68 -17.62 -9.02
CA GLY A 312 -9.75 -16.70 -9.68
C GLY A 312 -8.42 -16.60 -8.93
N ARG A 313 -7.31 -16.44 -9.64
CA ARG A 313 -6.00 -16.27 -9.03
C ARG A 313 -5.94 -14.88 -8.37
N GLY A 314 -5.65 -14.82 -7.07
CA GLY A 314 -5.56 -13.54 -6.36
C GLY A 314 -4.22 -12.88 -6.63
N ASP A 315 -4.19 -11.75 -7.34
CA ASP A 315 -2.95 -11.04 -7.61
C ASP A 315 -2.58 -10.10 -6.44
N GLY A 316 -1.28 -9.92 -6.20
CA GLY A 316 -0.75 -8.88 -5.33
C GLY A 316 -0.07 -7.82 -6.18
N ILE A 317 -0.58 -6.58 -6.13
CA ILE A 317 -0.20 -5.53 -7.08
C ILE A 317 0.19 -4.26 -6.31
N GLY A 318 1.40 -3.77 -6.52
CA GLY A 318 1.92 -2.55 -5.89
C GLY A 318 2.11 -2.75 -4.40
N GLY A 319 3.23 -3.34 -3.98
CA GLY A 319 3.45 -3.63 -2.56
C GLY A 319 3.43 -2.39 -1.67
N ALA A 320 3.80 -1.23 -2.20
CA ALA A 320 3.52 0.07 -1.57
C ALA A 320 2.42 0.84 -2.32
N ILE A 321 2.64 1.19 -3.58
CA ILE A 321 1.77 2.07 -4.37
C ILE A 321 1.26 1.33 -5.59
N TYR A 322 -0.06 1.39 -5.80
CA TYR A 322 -0.71 1.06 -7.05
C TYR A 322 -1.35 2.33 -7.63
N ALA A 323 -0.90 2.77 -8.81
CA ALA A 323 -1.42 3.93 -9.52
C ALA A 323 -2.08 3.51 -10.83
N ALA A 324 -3.41 3.43 -10.83
CA ALA A 324 -4.21 2.98 -11.97
C ALA A 324 -4.29 4.07 -13.07
N PRO A 325 -4.74 3.76 -14.29
CA PRO A 325 -4.93 4.76 -15.34
C PRO A 325 -5.82 5.93 -14.90
N LEU A 326 -5.52 7.12 -15.39
CA LEU A 326 -6.35 8.32 -15.28
C LEU A 326 -6.86 8.72 -16.67
N ALA A 327 -8.09 9.23 -16.73
CA ALA A 327 -8.65 9.80 -17.96
C ALA A 327 -7.90 11.06 -18.40
N GLU A 328 -7.40 11.85 -17.44
CA GLU A 328 -6.52 12.97 -17.70
C GLU A 328 -5.06 12.56 -17.54
N ALA A 329 -4.20 12.93 -18.49
CA ALA A 329 -2.78 12.66 -18.43
C ALA A 329 -2.13 13.53 -17.34
N VAL A 330 -2.15 13.03 -16.10
CA VAL A 330 -1.47 13.65 -14.96
C VAL A 330 -0.34 12.73 -14.52
N ASP A 331 0.85 13.31 -14.38
CA ASP A 331 2.03 12.56 -13.97
C ASP A 331 1.92 12.11 -12.51
N LEU A 332 2.25 10.84 -12.25
CA LEU A 332 2.66 10.40 -10.93
C LEU A 332 4.06 10.96 -10.65
N VAL A 333 4.19 11.81 -9.64
CA VAL A 333 5.48 12.43 -9.27
C VAL A 333 5.95 11.89 -7.93
N ILE A 334 7.16 11.32 -7.91
CA ILE A 334 7.81 10.81 -6.69
C ILE A 334 9.17 11.48 -6.56
N THR A 335 9.39 12.20 -5.46
CA THR A 335 10.63 12.92 -5.19
C THR A 335 11.13 12.65 -3.78
N ASN A 336 12.44 12.44 -3.63
CA ASN A 336 13.11 12.31 -2.32
C ASN A 336 12.48 11.23 -1.40
N ALA A 337 11.98 10.13 -1.96
CA ALA A 337 11.24 9.11 -1.21
C ALA A 337 12.03 7.79 -1.13
N THR A 338 11.81 7.04 -0.05
CA THR A 338 12.40 5.69 0.12
C THR A 338 11.32 4.61 0.16
N PHE A 339 11.45 3.59 -0.69
CA PHE A 339 10.64 2.38 -0.73
C PHE A 339 11.49 1.20 -0.31
N ALA A 340 11.31 0.72 0.92
CA ALA A 340 12.14 -0.32 1.51
C ALA A 340 11.34 -1.56 1.92
N GLY A 341 11.73 -2.74 1.44
CA GLY A 341 11.17 -4.01 1.88
C GLY A 341 9.67 -4.17 1.65
N ASN A 342 9.10 -3.47 0.65
CA ASN A 342 7.70 -3.63 0.29
C ASN A 342 7.52 -4.91 -0.52
N ALA A 343 6.34 -5.54 -0.42
CA ALA A 343 6.08 -6.83 -1.03
C ALA A 343 4.74 -6.87 -1.77
N ALA A 344 4.76 -7.38 -2.99
CA ALA A 344 3.59 -7.72 -3.78
C ALA A 344 3.58 -9.26 -3.96
N VAL A 345 2.58 -9.93 -3.39
CA VAL A 345 2.54 -11.39 -3.28
C VAL A 345 1.24 -11.92 -3.89
N GLY A 346 1.35 -12.71 -4.94
CA GLY A 346 0.22 -13.44 -5.49
C GLY A 346 -0.21 -14.60 -4.59
N GLY A 347 -1.52 -14.83 -4.53
CA GLY A 347 -2.13 -15.93 -3.79
C GLY A 347 -1.85 -17.28 -4.45
N ALA A 348 -1.72 -18.32 -3.64
CA ALA A 348 -1.64 -19.69 -4.12
C ALA A 348 -2.95 -20.06 -4.82
N GLY A 349 -2.88 -20.75 -5.96
CA GLY A 349 -4.09 -21.26 -6.59
C GLY A 349 -4.00 -22.75 -6.89
N GLY A 350 -5.19 -23.35 -7.04
CA GLY A 350 -5.33 -24.74 -7.48
C GLY A 350 -4.66 -24.93 -8.83
N ALA A 351 -5.23 -24.35 -9.90
CA ALA A 351 -4.75 -24.51 -11.26
C ALA A 351 -3.83 -23.37 -11.77
N GLU A 352 -3.91 -22.17 -11.20
CA GLU A 352 -3.06 -21.03 -11.56
C GLU A 352 -2.70 -20.24 -10.31
N GLY A 353 -1.43 -19.89 -10.14
CA GLY A 353 -1.01 -19.00 -9.05
C GLY A 353 -1.25 -17.54 -9.41
N GLY A 354 -1.60 -16.72 -8.43
CA GLY A 354 -1.72 -15.27 -8.60
C GLY A 354 -0.37 -14.62 -8.85
N SER A 355 -0.33 -13.50 -9.54
CA SER A 355 0.90 -12.77 -9.84
C SER A 355 1.29 -11.82 -8.72
N GLY A 356 2.59 -11.63 -8.52
CA GLY A 356 3.15 -10.53 -7.75
C GLY A 356 3.67 -9.45 -8.69
N GLN A 357 3.19 -8.23 -8.54
CA GLN A 357 3.40 -7.15 -9.50
C GLN A 357 3.90 -5.90 -8.79
N GLY A 358 5.07 -5.39 -9.17
CA GLY A 358 5.65 -4.16 -8.62
C GLY A 358 5.80 -4.22 -7.10
N GLY A 359 6.89 -4.83 -6.60
CA GLY A 359 7.09 -5.01 -5.17
C GLY A 359 7.01 -3.72 -4.35
N ALA A 360 7.32 -2.58 -4.96
CA ALA A 360 7.01 -1.26 -4.42
C ALA A 360 5.91 -0.54 -5.21
N LEU A 361 6.08 -0.38 -6.53
CA LEU A 361 5.26 0.49 -7.36
C LEU A 361 4.74 -0.25 -8.59
N VAL A 362 3.46 -0.09 -8.86
CA VAL A 362 2.88 -0.35 -10.18
C VAL A 362 2.28 0.95 -10.71
N THR A 363 2.60 1.30 -11.95
CA THR A 363 2.11 2.53 -12.57
C THR A 363 1.57 2.30 -13.99
N PHE A 364 0.45 2.96 -14.27
CA PHE A 364 -0.19 3.04 -15.58
C PHE A 364 -0.27 4.49 -16.09
N GLN A 365 0.28 5.44 -15.35
CA GLN A 365 0.32 6.86 -15.70
C GLN A 365 1.76 7.26 -16.02
N PRO A 366 1.99 8.29 -16.85
CA PRO A 366 3.31 8.87 -16.98
C PRO A 366 3.89 9.16 -15.59
N THR A 367 5.13 8.75 -15.36
CA THR A 367 5.71 8.72 -14.01
C THR A 367 7.08 9.37 -14.00
N THR A 368 7.27 10.32 -13.08
CA THR A 368 8.57 10.94 -12.84
C THR A 368 9.05 10.61 -11.43
N ILE A 369 10.20 9.92 -11.35
CA ILE A 369 10.86 9.55 -10.11
C ILE A 369 12.18 10.28 -10.04
N THR A 370 12.43 11.02 -8.97
CA THR A 370 13.68 11.76 -8.76
C THR A 370 14.19 11.59 -7.33
N ASP A 371 15.51 11.50 -7.14
CA ASP A 371 16.13 11.45 -5.80
C ASP A 371 15.59 10.34 -4.88
N SER A 372 15.16 9.22 -5.45
CA SER A 372 14.42 8.21 -4.69
C SER A 372 15.16 6.88 -4.63
N SER A 373 14.83 6.08 -3.62
CA SER A 373 15.48 4.79 -3.36
C SER A 373 14.47 3.66 -3.27
N PHE A 374 14.72 2.57 -3.99
CA PHE A 374 13.96 1.32 -3.97
C PHE A 374 14.86 0.19 -3.49
N LEU A 375 14.71 -0.19 -2.22
CA LEU A 375 15.63 -1.05 -1.47
C LEU A 375 14.94 -2.35 -1.07
N GLY A 376 15.40 -3.49 -1.58
CA GLY A 376 14.96 -4.80 -1.10
C GLY A 376 13.47 -5.09 -1.26
N ASN A 377 12.81 -4.48 -2.25
CA ASN A 377 11.40 -4.74 -2.53
C ASN A 377 11.24 -6.09 -3.25
N ARG A 378 10.07 -6.72 -3.09
CA ARG A 378 9.83 -8.08 -3.58
C ARG A 378 8.50 -8.22 -4.32
N ALA A 379 8.55 -8.76 -5.53
CA ALA A 379 7.40 -9.29 -6.25
C ALA A 379 7.45 -10.82 -6.24
N GLU A 380 6.33 -11.47 -5.91
CA GLU A 380 6.25 -12.93 -5.75
C GLU A 380 5.02 -13.51 -6.43
N GLY A 381 5.25 -14.48 -7.31
CA GLY A 381 4.17 -15.31 -7.82
C GLY A 381 3.68 -16.31 -6.78
N GLY A 382 2.37 -16.52 -6.74
CA GLY A 382 1.71 -17.57 -5.99
C GLY A 382 1.97 -18.96 -6.58
N THR A 383 1.88 -20.00 -5.76
CA THR A 383 2.09 -21.38 -6.23
C THR A 383 0.91 -21.88 -7.06
N ALA A 384 1.16 -22.87 -7.92
CA ALA A 384 0.12 -23.64 -8.60
C ALA A 384 0.31 -25.14 -8.42
N SER A 385 -0.75 -25.92 -8.66
CA SER A 385 -0.75 -27.38 -8.57
C SER A 385 -1.48 -28.03 -9.75
N GLY A 386 -1.07 -29.25 -10.13
CA GLY A 386 -1.77 -30.02 -11.16
C GLY A 386 -1.15 -29.94 -12.55
N THR A 387 -1.44 -30.95 -13.38
CA THR A 387 -0.89 -31.06 -14.73
C THR A 387 -1.44 -29.97 -15.65
N GLY A 388 -0.56 -29.28 -16.38
CA GLY A 388 -0.94 -28.23 -17.33
C GLY A 388 -1.12 -26.84 -16.69
N SER A 389 -0.97 -26.75 -15.37
CA SER A 389 -1.04 -25.53 -14.60
C SER A 389 0.26 -24.72 -14.63
N VAL A 390 0.16 -23.41 -14.39
CA VAL A 390 1.31 -22.50 -14.32
C VAL A 390 1.22 -21.68 -13.03
N ALA A 391 2.31 -21.66 -12.28
CA ALA A 391 2.41 -20.82 -11.09
C ALA A 391 2.52 -19.34 -11.46
N GLY A 392 2.18 -18.47 -10.51
CA GLY A 392 2.05 -17.05 -10.75
C GLY A 392 3.35 -16.38 -11.16
N PHE A 393 3.24 -15.29 -11.91
CA PHE A 393 4.41 -14.52 -12.34
C PHE A 393 4.84 -13.51 -11.29
N ALA A 394 6.09 -13.08 -11.38
CA ALA A 394 6.59 -11.94 -10.64
C ALA A 394 7.18 -10.91 -11.59
N ASP A 395 6.59 -9.73 -11.63
CA ASP A 395 6.97 -8.66 -12.54
C ASP A 395 7.43 -7.44 -11.74
N GLY A 396 8.66 -6.99 -11.98
CA GLY A 396 9.19 -5.77 -11.38
C GLY A 396 9.39 -5.92 -9.88
N GLY A 397 10.55 -6.41 -9.45
CA GLY A 397 10.83 -6.60 -8.01
C GLY A 397 10.68 -5.31 -7.20
N ALA A 398 10.93 -4.14 -7.82
CA ALA A 398 10.54 -2.84 -7.30
C ALA A 398 9.39 -2.22 -8.09
N ILE A 399 9.54 -2.07 -9.41
CA ILE A 399 8.66 -1.27 -10.25
C ILE A 399 8.15 -2.12 -11.40
N GLN A 400 6.83 -2.15 -11.57
CA GLN A 400 6.21 -2.56 -12.83
C GLN A 400 5.62 -1.34 -13.52
N ASP A 401 6.09 -1.13 -14.75
CA ASP A 401 5.77 0.04 -15.56
C ASP A 401 4.96 -0.35 -16.79
N HIS A 402 3.82 0.30 -16.95
CA HIS A 402 2.93 0.21 -18.09
C HIS A 402 2.81 1.53 -18.87
N ALA A 403 3.58 2.56 -18.50
CA ALA A 403 3.48 3.91 -19.03
C ALA A 403 4.84 4.49 -19.40
N SER A 404 4.92 5.80 -19.60
CA SER A 404 6.21 6.49 -19.83
C SER A 404 6.81 6.87 -18.48
N THR A 405 7.91 6.24 -18.09
CA THR A 405 8.57 6.50 -16.80
C THR A 405 9.97 7.08 -16.98
N THR A 406 10.22 8.21 -16.31
CA THR A 406 11.56 8.81 -16.18
C THR A 406 12.05 8.68 -14.74
N ILE A 407 13.23 8.09 -14.56
CA ILE A 407 13.87 7.92 -13.26
C ILE A 407 15.23 8.62 -13.25
N THR A 408 15.35 9.66 -12.42
CA THR A 408 16.54 10.51 -12.33
C THR A 408 17.20 10.42 -10.95
N ARG A 409 18.54 10.34 -10.90
CA ARG A 409 19.34 10.42 -9.66
C ARG A 409 18.83 9.48 -8.55
N SER A 410 18.47 8.26 -8.92
CA SER A 410 17.81 7.31 -8.01
C SER A 410 18.58 6.00 -7.87
N LEU A 411 18.22 5.22 -6.85
CA LEU A 411 18.85 3.93 -6.53
C LEU A 411 17.80 2.82 -6.50
N LEU A 412 18.04 1.75 -7.23
CA LEU A 412 17.27 0.49 -7.17
C LEU A 412 18.23 -0.63 -6.77
N LEU A 413 18.18 -1.02 -5.50
CA LEU A 413 19.14 -1.94 -4.89
C LEU A 413 18.47 -3.17 -4.29
N GLY A 414 18.96 -4.36 -4.64
CA GLY A 414 18.61 -5.60 -3.94
C GLY A 414 17.16 -6.05 -4.09
N ASN A 415 16.45 -5.57 -5.13
CA ASN A 415 15.05 -5.92 -5.36
C ASN A 415 14.94 -7.31 -6.01
N LEU A 416 13.81 -7.98 -5.78
CA LEU A 416 13.61 -9.38 -6.16
C LEU A 416 12.26 -9.58 -6.86
N ALA A 417 12.29 -10.09 -8.08
CA ALA A 417 11.13 -10.69 -8.75
C ALA A 417 11.29 -12.21 -8.71
N ARG A 418 10.38 -12.94 -8.04
CA ARG A 418 10.40 -14.41 -7.95
C ARG A 418 9.09 -15.02 -8.43
N GLY A 419 9.11 -15.71 -9.56
CA GLY A 419 7.97 -16.48 -10.03
C GLY A 419 7.59 -17.60 -9.05
N GLY A 420 6.30 -17.93 -9.02
CA GLY A 420 5.74 -18.94 -8.13
C GLY A 420 6.18 -20.35 -8.48
N ASN A 421 6.17 -21.25 -7.51
CA ASN A 421 6.53 -22.65 -7.74
C ASN A 421 5.31 -23.46 -8.21
N GLY A 422 5.51 -24.27 -9.25
CA GLY A 422 4.59 -25.31 -9.68
C GLY A 422 4.81 -26.61 -8.91
N THR A 423 3.72 -27.27 -8.53
CA THR A 423 3.70 -28.57 -7.86
C THR A 423 2.74 -29.54 -8.57
N GLY A 424 2.84 -30.85 -8.31
CA GLY A 424 1.84 -31.82 -8.79
C GLY A 424 1.65 -31.88 -10.32
N GLY A 425 2.67 -31.54 -11.11
CA GLY A 425 2.59 -31.46 -12.57
C GLY A 425 2.67 -30.04 -13.14
N ALA A 426 2.55 -29.00 -12.31
CA ALA A 426 2.52 -27.61 -12.75
C ALA A 426 3.91 -27.06 -13.09
N ASN A 427 3.94 -26.10 -14.02
CA ASN A 427 5.11 -25.33 -14.38
C ASN A 427 5.36 -24.22 -13.37
N GLY A 428 6.62 -23.83 -13.22
CA GLY A 428 7.00 -22.65 -12.47
C GLY A 428 6.64 -21.36 -13.19
N GLY A 429 6.35 -20.32 -12.43
CA GLY A 429 6.07 -18.98 -12.96
C GLY A 429 7.35 -18.23 -13.33
N ALA A 430 7.27 -17.31 -14.28
CA ALA A 430 8.37 -16.45 -14.67
C ALA A 430 8.69 -15.39 -13.60
N GLY A 431 9.96 -15.02 -13.49
CA GLY A 431 10.41 -13.79 -12.82
C GLY A 431 10.94 -12.79 -13.85
N GLN A 432 10.42 -11.57 -13.85
CA GLN A 432 10.77 -10.53 -14.82
C GLN A 432 11.22 -9.25 -14.12
N GLY A 433 12.35 -8.70 -14.56
CA GLY A 433 12.77 -7.37 -14.13
C GLY A 433 13.05 -7.32 -12.63
N GLY A 434 14.20 -7.83 -12.19
CA GLY A 434 14.49 -7.93 -10.75
C GLY A 434 14.36 -6.60 -10.00
N ALA A 435 14.61 -5.47 -10.68
CA ALA A 435 14.17 -4.16 -10.24
C ALA A 435 12.95 -3.66 -11.02
N ILE A 436 13.06 -3.58 -12.35
CA ILE A 436 12.07 -2.93 -13.21
C ILE A 436 11.60 -3.91 -14.29
N ALA A 437 10.30 -4.14 -14.36
CA ALA A 437 9.65 -4.74 -15.53
C ALA A 437 8.88 -3.64 -16.25
N ASP A 438 9.26 -3.37 -17.50
CA ASP A 438 8.71 -2.30 -18.32
C ASP A 438 7.99 -2.86 -19.56
N SER A 439 6.80 -2.33 -19.80
CA SER A 439 5.98 -2.54 -21.00
C SER A 439 5.60 -1.22 -21.69
N GLY A 440 6.01 -0.10 -21.11
CA GLY A 440 5.81 1.25 -21.63
C GLY A 440 7.07 1.81 -22.26
N SER A 441 7.56 2.96 -21.77
CA SER A 441 8.81 3.60 -22.18
C SER A 441 9.63 3.99 -20.96
N LEU A 442 10.88 3.55 -20.89
CA LEU A 442 11.73 3.77 -19.73
C LEU A 442 12.93 4.69 -20.04
N SER A 443 13.09 5.74 -19.24
CA SER A 443 14.28 6.61 -19.28
C SER A 443 14.97 6.65 -17.92
N LEU A 444 16.22 6.21 -17.85
CA LEU A 444 17.06 6.27 -16.67
C LEU A 444 18.16 7.32 -16.86
N ASN A 445 18.26 8.28 -15.94
CA ASN A 445 19.30 9.31 -15.96
C ASN A 445 20.01 9.38 -14.60
N GLN A 446 21.33 9.21 -14.56
CA GLN A 446 22.10 9.21 -13.29
C GLN A 446 21.56 8.21 -12.24
N THR A 447 21.00 7.10 -12.70
CA THR A 447 20.31 6.12 -11.86
C THR A 447 21.13 4.84 -11.75
N ARG A 448 21.10 4.20 -10.57
CA ARG A 448 21.86 2.97 -10.27
C ARG A 448 20.89 1.81 -10.04
N VAL A 449 21.01 0.75 -10.83
CA VAL A 449 20.25 -0.51 -10.72
C VAL A 449 21.21 -1.64 -10.36
N LEU A 450 21.28 -1.96 -9.07
CA LEU A 450 22.33 -2.78 -8.47
C LEU A 450 21.78 -4.01 -7.74
N LEU A 451 22.45 -5.15 -7.91
CA LEU A 451 22.23 -6.36 -7.09
C LEU A 451 20.78 -6.86 -7.06
N ASN A 452 20.02 -6.61 -8.13
CA ASN A 452 18.64 -7.07 -8.24
C ASN A 452 18.58 -8.47 -8.84
N ALA A 453 17.52 -9.22 -8.56
CA ALA A 453 17.37 -10.60 -9.00
C ALA A 453 16.00 -10.87 -9.63
N ALA A 454 16.00 -11.49 -10.80
CA ALA A 454 14.84 -12.13 -11.41
C ALA A 454 15.01 -13.65 -11.32
N LEU A 455 14.09 -14.34 -10.65
CA LEU A 455 14.14 -15.77 -10.41
C LEU A 455 12.87 -16.43 -10.95
N GLY A 456 13.03 -17.42 -11.83
CA GLY A 456 11.94 -18.30 -12.23
C GLY A 456 11.59 -19.29 -11.12
N GLY A 457 10.32 -19.61 -10.98
CA GLY A 457 9.85 -20.63 -10.04
C GLY A 457 10.17 -22.04 -10.50
N SER A 458 10.30 -23.00 -9.59
CA SER A 458 10.50 -24.41 -9.96
C SER A 458 9.19 -25.04 -10.44
N GLY A 459 9.26 -26.07 -11.28
CA GLY A 459 8.09 -26.85 -11.70
C GLY A 459 8.47 -28.06 -12.55
N THR A 460 7.48 -28.70 -13.19
CA THR A 460 7.77 -29.72 -14.22
C THR A 460 8.60 -29.11 -15.35
N VAL A 461 8.17 -27.95 -15.84
CA VAL A 461 9.03 -26.97 -16.52
C VAL A 461 9.31 -25.85 -15.52
N GLY A 462 10.58 -25.51 -15.33
CA GLY A 462 10.97 -24.34 -14.54
C GLY A 462 10.55 -23.05 -15.24
N GLY A 463 10.15 -22.05 -14.47
CA GLY A 463 9.79 -20.74 -15.00
C GLY A 463 11.01 -19.98 -15.52
N ASP A 464 10.77 -19.08 -16.46
CA ASP A 464 11.84 -18.26 -17.04
C ASP A 464 12.30 -17.14 -16.09
N ALA A 465 13.48 -16.60 -16.35
CA ALA A 465 13.95 -15.37 -15.72
C ALA A 465 14.40 -14.36 -16.76
N TYR A 466 13.70 -13.23 -16.83
CA TYR A 466 13.95 -12.16 -17.80
C TYR A 466 14.52 -10.93 -17.09
N GLY A 467 15.65 -10.42 -17.56
CA GLY A 467 16.19 -9.12 -17.12
C GLY A 467 16.46 -9.03 -15.61
N GLY A 468 17.62 -9.51 -15.15
CA GLY A 468 17.93 -9.55 -13.71
C GLY A 468 17.82 -8.19 -13.00
N GLY A 469 18.05 -7.09 -13.72
CA GLY A 469 17.78 -5.73 -13.24
C GLY A 469 16.57 -5.12 -13.93
N ILE A 470 16.63 -5.03 -15.26
CA ILE A 470 15.61 -4.39 -16.09
C ILE A 470 15.16 -5.41 -17.13
N SER A 471 13.85 -5.58 -17.29
CA SER A 471 13.22 -6.34 -18.37
C SER A 471 12.29 -5.41 -19.14
N THR A 472 12.39 -5.36 -20.47
CA THR A 472 11.59 -4.49 -21.34
C THR A 472 10.91 -5.35 -22.39
N SER A 473 9.58 -5.32 -22.46
CA SER A 473 8.79 -6.23 -23.31
C SER A 473 8.14 -5.56 -24.54
N ASN A 474 8.17 -4.24 -24.64
CA ASN A 474 7.56 -3.51 -25.75
C ASN A 474 8.58 -3.11 -26.82
N PHE A 475 8.61 -3.86 -27.93
CA PHE A 475 9.55 -3.65 -29.04
C PHE A 475 9.35 -2.34 -29.82
N GLY A 476 8.27 -1.58 -29.55
CA GLY A 476 7.98 -0.30 -30.20
C GLY A 476 8.49 0.94 -29.46
N ASN A 477 8.88 0.82 -28.20
CA ASN A 477 9.25 1.94 -27.34
C ASN A 477 10.73 1.88 -26.93
N ALA A 478 11.40 3.04 -26.88
CA ALA A 478 12.81 3.12 -26.56
C ALA A 478 13.04 3.05 -25.04
N THR A 479 13.96 2.19 -24.60
CA THR A 479 14.56 2.26 -23.27
C THR A 479 15.88 3.03 -23.36
N THR A 480 16.01 4.14 -22.61
CA THR A 480 17.20 5.01 -22.63
C THR A 480 17.91 4.99 -21.29
N LEU A 481 19.23 4.80 -21.31
CA LEU A 481 20.08 4.88 -20.12
C LEU A 481 21.17 5.93 -20.36
N THR A 482 21.13 7.01 -19.58
CA THR A 482 22.10 8.11 -19.62
C THR A 482 22.80 8.20 -18.27
N ASP A 483 24.14 8.22 -18.24
CA ASP A 483 24.95 8.32 -17.01
C ASP A 483 24.54 7.34 -15.90
N SER A 484 23.98 6.19 -16.29
CA SER A 484 23.34 5.23 -15.38
C SER A 484 24.17 3.95 -15.28
N LEU A 485 24.10 3.30 -14.12
CA LEU A 485 24.86 2.07 -13.83
C LEU A 485 23.90 0.90 -13.58
N VAL A 486 24.00 -0.13 -14.41
CA VAL A 486 23.31 -1.41 -14.23
C VAL A 486 24.35 -2.49 -13.95
N SER A 487 24.44 -2.99 -12.72
CA SER A 487 25.54 -3.89 -12.33
C SER A 487 25.16 -4.91 -11.25
N GLY A 488 25.74 -6.11 -11.33
CA GLY A 488 25.56 -7.16 -10.34
C GLY A 488 24.14 -7.75 -10.28
N ASN A 489 23.34 -7.54 -11.31
CA ASN A 489 21.97 -8.07 -11.37
C ASN A 489 21.96 -9.50 -11.92
N GLN A 490 21.06 -10.35 -11.43
CA GLN A 490 21.02 -11.79 -11.76
C GLN A 490 19.67 -12.20 -12.36
N ALA A 491 19.69 -12.95 -13.46
CA ALA A 491 18.53 -13.69 -13.95
C ALA A 491 18.82 -15.18 -13.84
N LEU A 492 17.95 -15.94 -13.15
CA LEU A 492 18.10 -17.38 -12.97
C LEU A 492 16.76 -18.09 -13.18
N GLY A 493 16.68 -18.92 -14.23
CA GLY A 493 15.51 -19.75 -14.49
C GLY A 493 15.25 -20.78 -13.39
N GLY A 494 14.00 -21.23 -13.30
CA GLY A 494 13.59 -22.22 -12.32
C GLY A 494 14.09 -23.63 -12.63
N GLY A 495 14.17 -24.47 -11.60
CA GLY A 495 14.47 -25.89 -11.78
C GLY A 495 13.29 -26.62 -12.42
N GLY A 496 13.56 -27.37 -13.50
CA GLY A 496 12.62 -28.32 -14.09
C GLY A 496 12.60 -29.68 -13.36
N GLY A 497 11.57 -30.48 -13.61
CA GLY A 497 11.48 -31.85 -13.12
C GLY A 497 12.58 -32.75 -13.72
N PRO A 498 12.86 -33.92 -13.10
CA PRO A 498 13.82 -34.86 -13.67
C PRO A 498 13.38 -35.25 -15.09
N PRO A 499 14.33 -35.44 -16.03
CA PRO A 499 13.99 -35.88 -17.38
C PRO A 499 13.19 -37.19 -17.31
N PRO A 500 12.22 -37.40 -18.21
CA PRO A 500 11.46 -38.65 -18.23
C PRO A 500 12.43 -39.83 -18.31
N PRO A 501 12.17 -40.94 -17.60
CA PRO A 501 12.99 -42.13 -17.72
C PRO A 501 13.04 -42.53 -19.21
N PRO A 502 14.18 -43.01 -19.71
CA PRO A 502 14.26 -43.49 -21.09
C PRO A 502 13.14 -44.49 -21.30
N ARG A 503 12.29 -44.24 -22.33
CA ARG A 503 11.18 -45.15 -22.65
C ARG A 503 11.77 -46.56 -22.75
N PRO A 504 11.18 -47.58 -22.10
CA PRO A 504 11.53 -48.96 -22.38
C PRO A 504 11.40 -49.12 -23.89
N GLY A 505 12.48 -49.49 -24.57
CA GLY A 505 12.54 -49.55 -26.02
C GLY A 505 11.29 -50.26 -26.53
N GLY A 506 10.42 -49.51 -27.22
CA GLY A 506 9.32 -50.12 -27.96
C GLY A 506 9.96 -51.12 -28.91
N GLY A 507 9.56 -52.38 -28.79
CA GLY A 507 10.03 -53.44 -29.67
C GLY A 507 9.74 -53.05 -31.12
N GLY A 508 10.74 -52.48 -31.78
CA GLY A 508 10.74 -52.24 -33.20
C GLY A 508 10.80 -53.60 -33.89
N GLY A 509 9.65 -54.11 -34.30
CA GLY A 509 9.56 -55.06 -35.40
C GLY A 509 10.08 -54.37 -36.66
N GLY A 510 11.40 -54.44 -36.85
CA GLY A 510 12.10 -53.94 -38.02
C GLY A 510 13.21 -54.92 -38.35
N GLY A 511 12.88 -55.92 -39.17
CA GLY A 511 13.88 -56.81 -39.76
C GLY A 511 14.87 -56.00 -40.61
N GLY A 512 16.15 -56.27 -40.43
CA GLY A 512 17.24 -55.66 -41.20
C GLY A 512 18.48 -55.36 -40.36
N GLY A 513 18.99 -56.35 -39.62
CA GLY A 513 20.31 -56.23 -39.02
C GLY A 513 21.41 -56.23 -40.10
N PRO A 514 22.46 -55.39 -39.98
CA PRO A 514 23.61 -55.46 -40.88
C PRO A 514 24.40 -56.76 -40.67
N PRO A 515 25.09 -57.27 -41.70
CA PRO A 515 25.75 -58.57 -41.63
C PRO A 515 26.93 -58.56 -40.63
N PRO A 516 27.25 -59.73 -40.03
CA PRO A 516 28.31 -59.84 -39.03
C PRO A 516 29.72 -59.68 -39.65
N PRO A 517 30.70 -59.19 -38.87
CA PRO A 517 32.08 -59.07 -39.33
C PRO A 517 32.76 -60.46 -39.47
N PRO A 518 33.76 -60.59 -40.37
CA PRO A 518 34.43 -61.86 -40.63
C PRO A 518 35.34 -62.31 -39.46
N PRO A 519 35.58 -63.63 -39.31
CA PRO A 519 36.29 -64.21 -38.17
C PRO A 519 37.81 -63.92 -38.17
N PRO A 520 38.47 -63.97 -37.00
CA PRO A 520 39.86 -63.54 -36.83
C PRO A 520 40.85 -64.51 -37.48
N ARG A 521 41.79 -63.96 -38.27
CA ARG A 521 42.95 -64.69 -38.80
C ARG A 521 43.97 -64.96 -37.69
N ARG A 522 44.35 -66.23 -37.56
CA ARG A 522 45.37 -66.75 -36.64
C ARG A 522 46.74 -66.12 -36.89
N ARG A 523 47.42 -65.76 -35.80
CA ARG A 523 48.85 -65.38 -35.76
C ARG A 523 49.76 -66.54 -36.18
N PRO A 524 50.98 -66.24 -36.63
CA PRO A 524 52.17 -66.99 -36.24
C PRO A 524 53.03 -66.22 -35.22
N ARG A 525 53.63 -66.98 -34.31
CA ARG A 525 54.62 -66.56 -33.30
C ARG A 525 56.03 -66.42 -33.90
N SER A 526 56.89 -65.73 -33.13
CA SER A 526 58.38 -65.67 -33.13
C SER A 526 58.90 -64.29 -33.58
N GLY A 527 59.89 -63.66 -32.94
CA GLY A 527 60.71 -64.02 -31.78
C GLY A 527 61.55 -62.81 -31.31
N ARG A 528 62.00 -62.90 -30.06
CA ARG A 528 63.14 -62.26 -29.34
C ARG A 528 63.87 -61.04 -29.94
N GLY A 529 64.14 -60.07 -29.06
CA GLY A 529 65.28 -59.12 -29.14
C GLY A 529 65.07 -57.88 -28.27
N HIS A 530 65.36 -57.94 -26.96
CA HIS A 530 66.54 -57.33 -26.32
C HIS A 530 66.57 -55.79 -26.17
N ARG A 531 66.61 -55.35 -24.90
CA ARG A 531 67.35 -54.19 -24.32
C ARG A 531 66.88 -52.79 -24.77
N ARG A 532 66.90 -51.72 -23.97
CA ARG A 532 67.49 -51.38 -22.67
C ARG A 532 66.80 -50.10 -22.15
N LEU A 533 66.60 -50.06 -20.83
CA LEU A 533 66.70 -48.94 -19.88
C LEU A 533 66.75 -47.50 -20.42
N HIS A 534 65.88 -46.62 -19.90
CA HIS A 534 66.31 -45.61 -18.93
C HIS A 534 65.13 -45.12 -18.07
N ARG A 535 65.33 -45.21 -16.75
CA ARG A 535 64.58 -44.50 -15.70
C ARG A 535 65.08 -43.05 -15.64
N HIS A 536 64.20 -42.10 -15.33
CA HIS A 536 64.31 -41.29 -14.11
C HIS A 536 63.09 -40.38 -13.91
N ASP A 537 62.26 -40.76 -12.95
CA ASP A 537 61.51 -39.89 -12.03
C ASP A 537 62.44 -39.56 -10.82
N PRO A 538 62.07 -38.78 -9.77
CA PRO A 538 60.91 -37.90 -9.52
C PRO A 538 61.24 -36.59 -8.71
N ALA A 539 60.19 -35.89 -8.25
CA ALA A 539 60.08 -35.06 -7.02
C ALA A 539 60.80 -33.69 -7.01
N GLY A 540 60.33 -32.62 -6.38
CA GLY A 540 59.25 -32.36 -5.43
C GLY A 540 59.34 -30.88 -4.96
N PRO A 541 58.44 -30.41 -4.06
CA PRO A 541 58.06 -28.99 -3.90
C PRO A 541 58.60 -28.32 -2.62
N LEU A 542 58.83 -26.99 -2.62
CA LEU A 542 59.02 -26.15 -1.42
C LEU A 542 58.60 -24.69 -1.75
N ALA A 543 57.54 -24.14 -1.16
CA ALA A 543 57.39 -23.58 0.19
C ALA A 543 57.84 -22.10 0.34
N ARG A 544 56.83 -21.25 0.59
CA ARG A 544 56.76 -20.07 1.50
C ARG A 544 57.96 -19.12 1.59
N ARG A 545 57.70 -17.83 1.37
CA ARG A 545 58.20 -16.74 2.24
C ARG A 545 57.16 -15.63 2.40
N ARG A 546 57.05 -15.16 3.65
CA ARG A 546 56.19 -14.09 4.16
C ARG A 546 56.96 -12.75 4.20
N GLN A 547 56.18 -11.66 4.09
CA GLN A 547 56.31 -10.33 4.74
C GLN A 547 57.41 -9.35 4.28
N PRO A 548 57.35 -8.04 4.66
CA PRO A 548 56.21 -7.11 4.79
C PRO A 548 56.51 -5.66 4.29
N GLY A 549 55.46 -4.82 4.16
CA GLY A 549 55.46 -3.45 4.73
C GLY A 549 55.72 -2.19 3.87
N VAL A 550 54.74 -1.27 3.96
CA VAL A 550 54.89 0.17 4.35
C VAL A 550 54.93 1.29 3.28
N ASP A 551 53.78 1.99 3.20
CA ASP A 551 53.49 3.45 3.26
C ASP A 551 53.71 4.49 2.13
N ARG A 552 52.65 5.34 2.07
CA ARG A 552 52.53 6.80 1.75
C ARG A 552 52.63 7.18 0.27
N ARG A 553 51.73 8.00 -0.31
CA ARG A 553 50.93 9.12 0.21
C ARG A 553 49.50 9.12 -0.32
#